data_AF-A0A524MQQ7-F1
#
_entry.id   AF-A0A524MQQ7-F1
#
_cell.length_a   1.000
_cell.length_b   1.000
_cell.length_c   1.000
_cell.angle_alpha   90.00
_cell.angle_beta   90.00
_cell.angle_gamma   90.00
#
_symmetry.space_group_name_H-M   'P 1'
#
loop_
_entity.id
_entity.type
_entity.pdbx_description
1 polymer ?
#
loop_
_entity_poly.entity_id
_entity_poly.type
_entity_poly.pdbx_seq_one_letter_code
_entity_poly.pdbx_strand_id
1 'polypeptide(L)'
;MKTGTACLVVCGLVLALFAGLLWHRRHPKPVIHQEEPAAPPQTPTRTAPERFPPGTHMPNCPETKASGSIDLDSFSPARDLVRVDNPGIWWESDHDGENDEDDHLMHRGVQPLLNQLEKAVASCGAALKVHDASRPSGGGHCATSLHKEGRALDLTADGLTLEDLAKLCWVAGFDWVFNENKRGAEHVHCSSRASERSQ
;
A
#
# COMPACT_ATOMS: atom_id res chain seq x y z
N MET A 1 -69.59 -28.49 -44.66
CA MET A 1 -68.73 -29.43 -43.93
C MET A 1 -67.29 -28.93 -44.01
N LYS A 2 -66.56 -29.09 -42.90
CA LYS A 2 -65.12 -28.82 -42.66
C LYS A 2 -64.28 -29.27 -43.88
N THR A 3 -63.22 -28.60 -44.34
CA THR A 3 -61.87 -28.43 -43.77
C THR A 3 -61.07 -27.63 -44.82
N GLY A 4 -60.17 -26.69 -44.49
CA GLY A 4 -58.82 -27.01 -44.06
C GLY A 4 -57.87 -25.84 -44.36
N THR A 5 -56.96 -25.64 -43.43
CA THR A 5 -56.05 -24.50 -43.24
C THR A 5 -54.67 -24.75 -43.85
N ALA A 6 -53.94 -23.65 -44.06
CA ALA A 6 -52.47 -23.50 -43.99
C ALA A 6 -51.67 -23.61 -45.29
N CYS A 7 -51.05 -22.49 -45.68
CA CYS A 7 -49.59 -22.38 -45.70
C CYS A 7 -49.16 -20.89 -45.79
N LEU A 8 -47.93 -20.62 -45.34
CA LEU A 8 -47.15 -19.37 -45.49
C LEU A 8 -47.31 -18.30 -44.40
N VAL A 9 -46.79 -18.59 -43.20
CA VAL A 9 -45.93 -17.61 -42.50
C VAL A 9 -44.85 -18.37 -41.71
N VAL A 10 -43.79 -18.83 -42.38
CA VAL A 10 -42.56 -19.30 -41.73
C VAL A 10 -41.40 -18.53 -42.36
N CYS A 11 -41.06 -17.37 -41.80
CA CYS A 11 -39.74 -16.76 -42.04
C CYS A 11 -39.33 -15.65 -41.06
N GLY A 12 -40.20 -15.21 -40.14
CA GLY A 12 -39.92 -14.01 -39.31
C GLY A 12 -39.24 -14.24 -37.96
N LEU A 13 -39.15 -15.48 -37.45
CA LEU A 13 -38.87 -15.73 -36.02
C LEU A 13 -37.44 -16.18 -35.68
N VAL A 14 -36.55 -16.35 -36.66
CA VAL A 14 -35.18 -16.84 -36.40
C VAL A 14 -34.15 -15.72 -36.22
N LEU A 15 -34.39 -14.51 -36.74
CA LEU A 15 -33.41 -13.42 -36.64
C LEU A 15 -33.50 -12.57 -35.35
N ALA A 16 -34.62 -12.64 -34.61
CA ALA A 16 -34.79 -11.83 -33.39
C ALA A 16 -34.13 -12.45 -32.14
N LEU A 17 -33.83 -13.76 -32.16
CA LEU A 17 -33.27 -14.44 -30.98
C LEU A 17 -31.74 -14.35 -30.86
N PHE A 18 -31.02 -13.96 -31.92
CA PHE A 18 -29.56 -13.80 -31.85
C PHE A 18 -29.09 -12.39 -31.47
N ALA A 19 -29.91 -11.34 -31.64
CA ALA A 19 -29.54 -9.99 -31.21
C ALA A 19 -29.73 -9.75 -29.70
N GLY A 20 -30.64 -10.49 -29.05
CA GLY A 20 -30.94 -10.33 -27.61
C GLY A 20 -29.92 -10.96 -26.67
N LEU A 21 -29.12 -11.93 -27.13
CA LEU A 21 -28.12 -12.62 -26.32
C LEU A 21 -26.74 -11.94 -26.29
N LEU A 22 -26.53 -10.89 -27.09
CA LEU A 22 -25.27 -10.13 -27.14
C LEU A 22 -25.35 -8.76 -26.46
N TRP A 23 -26.54 -8.25 -26.13
CA TRP A 23 -26.68 -7.00 -25.36
C TRP A 23 -26.56 -7.21 -23.84
N HIS A 24 -26.84 -8.43 -23.37
CA HIS A 24 -26.96 -8.72 -21.95
C HIS A 24 -25.68 -9.34 -21.39
N ARG A 25 -24.59 -8.56 -21.36
CA ARG A 25 -23.53 -8.61 -20.31
C ARG A 25 -22.32 -7.79 -20.73
N ARG A 26 -22.24 -6.58 -20.16
CA ARG A 26 -21.05 -5.98 -19.53
C ARG A 26 -21.38 -4.53 -19.15
N HIS A 27 -22.45 -4.34 -18.38
CA HIS A 27 -22.44 -3.20 -17.48
C HIS A 27 -21.61 -3.64 -16.28
N PRO A 28 -20.42 -3.06 -16.04
CA PRO A 28 -19.75 -3.27 -14.76
C PRO A 28 -20.77 -2.91 -13.68
N LYS A 29 -20.97 -3.80 -12.72
CA LYS A 29 -21.78 -3.46 -11.55
C LYS A 29 -21.16 -2.19 -10.96
N PRO A 30 -21.96 -1.19 -10.57
CA PRO A 30 -21.41 -0.05 -9.84
C PRO A 30 -20.64 -0.62 -8.66
N VAL A 31 -19.33 -0.34 -8.63
CA VAL A 31 -18.50 -0.63 -7.48
C VAL A 31 -19.05 0.27 -6.39
N ILE A 32 -19.85 -0.30 -5.50
CA ILE A 32 -20.17 0.35 -4.25
C ILE A 32 -18.83 0.38 -3.53
N HIS A 33 -18.17 1.54 -3.55
CA HIS A 33 -17.13 1.83 -2.56
C HIS A 33 -17.85 1.72 -1.22
N GLN A 34 -17.70 0.59 -0.55
CA GLN A 34 -17.95 0.55 0.87
C GLN A 34 -16.89 1.47 1.44
N GLU A 35 -17.28 2.71 1.68
CA GLU A 35 -16.52 3.60 2.54
C GLU A 35 -16.47 2.86 3.88
N GLU A 36 -15.37 2.15 4.08
CA GLU A 36 -15.06 1.50 5.34
C GLU A 36 -15.24 2.55 6.42
N PRO A 37 -16.12 2.33 7.43
CA PRO A 37 -16.42 3.34 8.42
C PRO A 37 -15.10 3.86 8.96
N ALA A 38 -14.89 5.18 8.84
CA ALA A 38 -13.66 5.83 9.20
C ALA A 38 -13.21 5.29 10.56
N ALA A 39 -12.09 4.56 10.56
CA ALA A 39 -11.51 4.04 11.79
C ALA A 39 -11.44 5.21 12.80
N PRO A 40 -11.77 4.99 14.08
CA PRO A 40 -11.76 6.05 15.08
C PRO A 40 -10.44 6.82 14.97
N PRO A 41 -10.43 8.15 15.20
CA PRO A 41 -9.23 8.96 15.10
C PRO A 41 -8.12 8.28 15.89
N GLN A 42 -7.11 7.78 15.17
CA GLN A 42 -6.04 7.02 15.81
C GLN A 42 -5.23 8.01 16.62
N THR A 43 -5.33 7.90 17.94
CA THR A 43 -4.54 8.69 18.88
C THR A 43 -3.07 8.48 18.54
N PRO A 44 -2.22 9.53 18.53
CA PRO A 44 -0.79 9.37 18.34
C PRO A 44 -0.26 8.26 19.23
N THR A 45 0.38 7.28 18.60
CA THR A 45 0.76 6.01 19.23
C THR A 45 1.93 6.22 20.19
N ARG A 46 2.68 7.30 20.01
CA ARG A 46 3.83 7.73 20.82
C ARG A 46 3.93 9.24 20.92
N THR A 47 4.58 9.74 21.97
CA THR A 47 5.01 11.13 22.07
C THR A 47 6.14 11.42 21.08
N ALA A 48 6.08 12.54 20.37
CA ALA A 48 7.14 12.99 19.49
C ALA A 48 8.44 13.28 20.28
N PRO A 49 9.61 12.82 19.83
CA PRO A 49 10.87 13.22 20.45
C PRO A 49 11.19 14.67 20.10
N GLU A 50 11.89 15.38 20.99
CA GLU A 50 12.31 16.76 20.76
C GLU A 50 13.22 16.88 19.53
N ARG A 51 14.12 15.91 19.37
CA ARG A 51 15.10 15.85 18.28
C ARG A 51 15.13 14.47 17.64
N PHE A 52 15.38 14.45 16.33
CA PHE A 52 15.65 13.23 15.56
C PHE A 52 16.81 13.48 14.57
N PRO A 53 18.05 13.64 15.07
CA PRO A 53 19.16 14.10 14.24
C PRO A 53 19.49 13.14 13.08
N PRO A 54 20.11 13.63 12.00
CA PRO A 54 20.59 12.77 10.92
C PRO A 54 21.55 11.68 11.42
N GLY A 55 21.43 10.48 10.86
CA GLY A 55 22.24 9.33 11.22
C GLY A 55 21.88 8.70 12.57
N THR A 56 20.72 9.03 13.14
CA THR A 56 20.21 8.42 14.38
C THR A 56 18.94 7.62 14.14
N HIS A 57 18.69 6.60 14.96
CA HIS A 57 17.48 5.79 14.92
C HIS A 57 16.79 5.70 16.28
N MET A 58 15.47 5.45 16.24
CA MET A 58 14.64 5.20 17.40
C MET A 58 13.83 3.91 17.22
N PRO A 59 13.76 3.04 18.25
CA PRO A 59 14.56 3.10 19.48
C PRO A 59 16.07 2.97 19.21
N ASN A 60 16.89 3.34 20.20
CA ASN A 60 18.35 3.20 20.12
C ASN A 60 18.79 1.73 20.28
N CYS A 61 18.37 0.88 19.36
CA CYS A 61 18.80 -0.49 19.22
C CYS A 61 18.74 -0.93 17.75
N PRO A 62 19.32 -2.09 17.38
CA PRO A 62 19.22 -2.61 16.02
C PRO A 62 17.76 -2.80 15.58
N GLU A 63 17.52 -2.60 14.28
CA GLU A 63 16.21 -2.82 13.64
C GLU A 63 15.64 -4.20 13.96
N THR A 64 16.44 -5.26 13.82
CA THR A 64 16.04 -6.65 14.08
C THR A 64 15.57 -6.88 15.53
N LYS A 65 15.97 -6.04 16.48
CA LYS A 65 15.48 -6.09 17.85
C LYS A 65 14.12 -5.40 18.00
N ALA A 66 13.92 -4.28 17.31
CA ALA A 66 12.70 -3.47 17.39
C ALA A 66 11.59 -4.05 16.50
N SER A 67 11.87 -4.21 15.21
CA SER A 67 10.95 -4.69 14.17
C SER A 67 10.99 -6.21 13.99
N GLY A 68 11.91 -6.92 14.64
CA GLY A 68 12.10 -8.36 14.45
C GLY A 68 12.89 -8.68 13.18
N SER A 69 13.49 -9.87 13.14
CA SER A 69 14.21 -10.37 11.96
C SER A 69 13.25 -10.70 10.81
N ILE A 70 13.79 -10.74 9.60
CA ILE A 70 13.14 -11.34 8.43
C ILE A 70 12.85 -12.84 8.67
N ASP A 71 11.75 -13.34 8.14
CA ASP A 71 11.28 -14.72 8.14
C ASP A 71 10.59 -15.07 6.80
N LEU A 72 11.40 -15.15 5.74
CA LEU A 72 10.92 -15.45 4.38
C LEU A 72 10.29 -16.85 4.25
N ASP A 73 10.61 -17.77 5.16
CA ASP A 73 10.06 -19.13 5.17
C ASP A 73 8.58 -19.12 5.53
N SER A 74 8.17 -18.23 6.45
CA SER A 74 6.76 -18.08 6.83
C SER A 74 6.02 -17.03 6.01
N PHE A 75 6.73 -16.05 5.44
CA PHE A 75 6.17 -14.98 4.62
C PHE A 75 5.46 -15.49 3.35
N SER A 76 4.30 -14.91 3.05
CA SER A 76 3.56 -15.20 1.82
C SER A 76 3.01 -13.90 1.23
N PRO A 77 3.49 -13.46 0.05
CA PRO A 77 3.03 -12.21 -0.57
C PRO A 77 1.50 -12.11 -0.68
N ALA A 78 0.84 -13.18 -1.14
CA ALA A 78 -0.61 -13.22 -1.30
C ALA A 78 -1.37 -13.05 0.03
N ARG A 79 -0.79 -13.51 1.14
CA ARG A 79 -1.39 -13.44 2.47
C ARG A 79 -0.98 -12.18 3.22
N ASP A 80 0.24 -11.70 3.09
CA ASP A 80 0.81 -10.70 4.00
C ASP A 80 0.88 -9.31 3.37
N LEU A 81 0.97 -9.21 2.04
CA LEU A 81 1.01 -7.92 1.35
C LEU A 81 -0.39 -7.42 1.00
N VAL A 82 -0.53 -6.10 1.03
CA VAL A 82 -1.65 -5.36 0.46
C VAL A 82 -1.12 -4.27 -0.43
N ARG A 83 -1.92 -3.93 -1.45
CA ARG A 83 -1.70 -2.77 -2.29
C ARG A 83 -2.35 -1.54 -1.65
N VAL A 84 -1.62 -0.44 -1.57
CA VAL A 84 -2.10 0.86 -1.09
C VAL A 84 -2.08 1.86 -2.23
N ASP A 85 -3.26 2.23 -2.73
CA ASP A 85 -3.41 3.28 -3.73
C ASP A 85 -3.96 4.54 -3.05
N ASN A 86 -3.06 5.41 -2.57
CA ASN A 86 -3.43 6.69 -1.95
C ASN A 86 -2.97 7.85 -2.86
N PRO A 87 -3.90 8.63 -3.45
CA PRO A 87 -3.54 9.75 -4.33
C PRO A 87 -2.90 10.94 -3.59
N GLY A 88 -2.94 10.98 -2.25
CA GLY A 88 -2.23 11.95 -1.43
C GLY A 88 -0.74 11.63 -1.24
N ILE A 89 -0.28 10.47 -1.71
CA ILE A 89 1.10 10.02 -1.63
C ILE A 89 1.69 10.00 -3.04
N TRP A 90 2.91 10.49 -3.18
CA TRP A 90 3.72 10.28 -4.38
C TRP A 90 4.49 8.97 -4.27
N TRP A 91 4.44 8.14 -5.30
CA TRP A 91 5.08 6.82 -5.35
C TRP A 91 6.19 6.85 -6.41
N GLU A 92 7.40 6.40 -6.07
CA GLU A 92 8.53 6.41 -7.01
C GLU A 92 8.30 5.48 -8.20
N SER A 93 7.77 4.27 -7.95
CA SER A 93 7.34 3.30 -8.97
C SER A 93 6.30 3.80 -9.97
N ASP A 94 5.58 4.90 -9.71
CA ASP A 94 4.70 5.51 -10.73
C ASP A 94 5.50 6.34 -11.75
N HIS A 95 6.80 6.56 -11.51
CA HIS A 95 7.67 7.48 -12.24
C HIS A 95 8.99 6.85 -12.70
N ASP A 96 9.21 5.58 -12.38
CA ASP A 96 10.32 4.82 -12.92
C ASP A 96 9.99 4.26 -14.32
N GLY A 97 11.02 3.74 -15.00
CA GLY A 97 10.83 3.06 -16.28
C GLY A 97 10.22 1.67 -16.06
N GLU A 98 10.08 0.88 -17.13
CA GLU A 98 9.59 -0.49 -17.01
C GLU A 98 10.54 -1.36 -16.16
N ASN A 99 10.22 -1.53 -14.88
CA ASN A 99 10.84 -2.47 -13.95
C ASN A 99 9.73 -3.22 -13.17
N ASP A 100 10.13 -4.00 -12.15
CA ASP A 100 9.22 -4.75 -11.29
C ASP A 100 9.05 -4.12 -9.90
N GLU A 101 9.44 -2.85 -9.74
CA GLU A 101 9.19 -2.06 -8.54
C GLU A 101 7.70 -1.79 -8.38
N ASP A 102 7.18 -1.93 -7.16
CA ASP A 102 5.79 -1.63 -6.87
C ASP A 102 5.69 -1.15 -5.42
N ASP A 103 5.94 0.14 -5.21
CA ASP A 103 5.99 0.75 -3.87
C ASP A 103 4.63 0.78 -3.18
N HIS A 104 3.57 0.45 -3.92
CA HIS A 104 2.24 0.29 -3.37
C HIS A 104 2.10 -1.00 -2.57
N LEU A 105 3.01 -1.98 -2.72
CA LEU A 105 2.96 -3.25 -2.00
C LEU A 105 3.69 -3.15 -0.67
N MET A 106 2.94 -3.39 0.41
CA MET A 106 3.48 -3.41 1.77
C MET A 106 2.75 -4.42 2.65
N HIS A 107 3.37 -4.80 3.74
CA HIS A 107 2.77 -5.69 4.73
C HIS A 107 1.47 -5.09 5.28
N ARG A 108 0.44 -5.90 5.50
CA ARG A 108 -0.87 -5.48 6.06
C ARG A 108 -0.75 -4.65 7.34
N GLY A 109 0.22 -5.00 8.19
CA GLY A 109 0.51 -4.26 9.42
C GLY A 109 1.09 -2.86 9.21
N VAL A 110 1.71 -2.58 8.05
CA VAL A 110 2.30 -1.27 7.72
C VAL A 110 1.24 -0.30 7.18
N GLN A 111 0.25 -0.79 6.43
CA GLN A 111 -0.82 0.03 5.85
C GLN A 111 -1.48 1.02 6.84
N PRO A 112 -1.94 0.62 8.05
CA PRO A 112 -2.53 1.58 8.99
C PRO A 112 -1.53 2.65 9.46
N LEU A 113 -0.25 2.30 9.61
CA LEU A 113 0.80 3.24 10.01
C LEU A 113 1.07 4.27 8.91
N LEU A 114 1.14 3.82 7.65
CA LEU A 114 1.30 4.71 6.50
C LEU A 114 0.10 5.65 6.34
N ASN A 115 -1.12 5.15 6.52
CA ASN A 115 -2.34 5.96 6.48
C ASN A 115 -2.37 7.02 7.59
N GLN A 116 -1.86 6.71 8.77
CA GLN A 116 -1.73 7.68 9.86
C GLN A 116 -0.63 8.71 9.57
N LEU A 117 0.49 8.27 9.03
CA LEU A 117 1.61 9.14 8.65
C LEU A 117 1.20 10.13 7.56
N GLU A 118 0.53 9.68 6.50
CA GLU A 118 0.07 10.55 5.41
C GLU A 118 -0.84 11.67 5.94
N LYS A 119 -1.83 11.33 6.77
CA LYS A 119 -2.70 12.33 7.41
C LYS A 119 -1.92 13.34 8.25
N ALA A 120 -0.91 12.88 8.99
CA ALA A 120 -0.08 13.75 9.81
C ALA A 120 0.76 14.70 8.95
N VAL A 121 1.40 14.20 7.89
CA VAL A 121 2.16 14.98 6.92
C VAL A 121 1.27 16.02 6.21
N ALA A 122 0.09 15.59 5.75
CA ALA A 122 -0.90 16.47 5.12
C ALA A 122 -1.37 17.58 6.07
N SER A 123 -1.54 17.28 7.37
CA SER A 123 -1.92 18.28 8.37
C SER A 123 -0.86 19.36 8.60
N CYS A 124 0.40 19.09 8.24
CA CYS A 124 1.49 20.06 8.22
C CYS A 124 1.53 20.89 6.92
N GLY A 125 0.65 20.62 5.94
CA GLY A 125 0.68 21.25 4.62
C GLY A 125 1.78 20.71 3.70
N ALA A 126 2.28 19.49 3.98
CA ALA A 126 3.33 18.82 3.24
C ALA A 126 2.77 17.60 2.46
N ALA A 127 3.57 17.04 1.54
CA ALA A 127 3.21 15.86 0.75
C ALA A 127 4.20 14.72 0.98
N LEU A 128 3.68 13.52 1.30
CA LEU A 128 4.49 12.34 1.56
C LEU A 128 4.96 11.69 0.25
N LYS A 129 6.19 11.18 0.24
CA LYS A 129 6.81 10.48 -0.88
C LYS A 129 7.33 9.11 -0.41
N VAL A 130 6.94 8.05 -1.10
CA VAL A 130 7.46 6.69 -0.89
C VAL A 130 8.42 6.39 -2.04
N HIS A 131 9.66 6.06 -1.69
CA HIS A 131 10.75 5.74 -2.64
C HIS A 131 11.02 4.25 -2.75
N ASP A 132 10.81 3.51 -1.66
CA ASP A 132 10.95 2.06 -1.69
C ASP A 132 10.03 1.44 -0.63
N ALA A 133 9.34 0.37 -0.98
CA ALA A 133 8.54 -0.44 -0.06
C ALA A 133 8.85 -1.94 -0.21
N SER A 134 8.10 -2.64 -1.04
CA SER A 134 8.33 -4.05 -1.36
C SER A 134 8.40 -4.26 -2.85
N ARG A 135 9.22 -5.23 -3.27
CA ARG A 135 9.31 -5.66 -4.67
C ARG A 135 8.84 -7.11 -4.78
N PRO A 136 7.95 -7.45 -5.72
CA PRO A 136 7.53 -8.83 -5.98
C PRO A 136 8.68 -9.83 -6.17
N SER A 137 9.80 -9.40 -6.77
CA SER A 137 11.00 -10.24 -6.95
C SER A 137 11.91 -10.33 -5.73
N GLY A 138 11.64 -9.55 -4.67
CA GLY A 138 12.51 -9.43 -3.50
C GLY A 138 13.67 -8.44 -3.66
N GLY A 139 13.82 -7.79 -4.82
CA GLY A 139 14.64 -6.58 -5.01
C GLY A 139 16.16 -6.69 -4.81
N GLY A 140 16.83 -5.54 -4.92
CA GLY A 140 18.28 -5.39 -4.76
C GLY A 140 18.78 -5.26 -3.31
N HIS A 141 17.86 -5.27 -2.34
CA HIS A 141 18.19 -5.19 -0.92
C HIS A 141 18.97 -6.40 -0.42
N CYS A 142 19.74 -6.20 0.66
CA CYS A 142 20.44 -7.30 1.32
C CYS A 142 19.46 -8.40 1.76
N ALA A 143 19.92 -9.65 1.80
CA ALA A 143 19.06 -10.81 2.08
C ALA A 143 18.29 -10.73 3.41
N THR A 144 18.73 -9.88 4.33
CA THR A 144 18.13 -9.68 5.65
C THR A 144 17.22 -8.46 5.77
N SER A 145 17.00 -7.73 4.67
CA SER A 145 16.22 -6.48 4.67
C SER A 145 14.72 -6.73 4.84
N LEU A 146 14.06 -5.90 5.66
CA LEU A 146 12.62 -5.96 5.89
C LEU A 146 11.78 -5.48 4.69
N HIS A 147 12.37 -4.79 3.71
CA HIS A 147 11.71 -4.48 2.43
C HIS A 147 11.24 -5.75 1.69
N LYS A 148 11.96 -6.87 1.87
CA LYS A 148 11.62 -8.16 1.26
C LYS A 148 10.31 -8.76 1.76
N GLU A 149 9.79 -8.27 2.88
CA GLU A 149 8.48 -8.65 3.43
C GLU A 149 7.48 -7.50 3.38
N GLY A 150 7.84 -6.38 2.75
CA GLY A 150 7.06 -5.14 2.76
C GLY A 150 6.89 -4.53 4.14
N ARG A 151 7.80 -4.83 5.08
CA ARG A 151 7.75 -4.35 6.47
C ARG A 151 8.55 -3.07 6.71
N ALA A 152 9.25 -2.58 5.69
CA ALA A 152 10.02 -1.34 5.72
C ALA A 152 9.62 -0.41 4.57
N LEU A 153 9.82 0.89 4.77
CA LEU A 153 9.59 1.95 3.81
C LEU A 153 10.74 2.97 3.86
N ASP A 154 11.17 3.45 2.69
CA ASP A 154 12.07 4.59 2.55
C ASP A 154 11.29 5.81 2.07
N LEU A 155 11.34 6.90 2.86
CA LEU A 155 10.39 8.01 2.76
C LEU A 155 11.08 9.36 2.67
N THR A 156 10.50 10.28 1.88
CA THR A 156 10.72 11.72 2.06
C THR A 156 9.40 12.46 2.07
N ALA A 157 9.44 13.78 2.24
CA ALA A 157 8.25 14.61 2.12
C ALA A 157 8.60 15.98 1.56
N ASP A 158 7.79 16.47 0.63
CA ASP A 158 7.89 17.84 0.15
C ASP A 158 7.27 18.77 1.19
N GLY A 159 8.07 19.71 1.71
CA GLY A 159 7.63 20.66 2.73
C GLY A 159 7.97 20.28 4.18
N LEU A 160 8.69 19.18 4.42
CA LEU A 160 9.23 18.80 5.73
C LEU A 160 10.73 18.52 5.66
N THR A 161 11.42 18.73 6.78
CA THR A 161 12.78 18.21 6.96
C THR A 161 12.72 16.69 7.23
N LEU A 162 13.81 15.97 6.95
CA LEU A 162 13.90 14.53 7.31
C LEU A 162 13.78 14.31 8.83
N GLU A 163 14.28 15.25 9.64
CA GLU A 163 14.12 15.18 11.10
C GLU A 163 12.63 15.27 11.52
N ASP A 164 11.85 16.17 10.91
CA ASP A 164 10.43 16.28 11.21
C ASP A 164 9.62 15.10 10.67
N LEU A 165 9.96 14.61 9.48
CA LEU A 165 9.36 13.38 8.95
C LEU A 165 9.65 12.18 9.85
N ALA A 166 10.88 12.01 10.33
CA ALA A 166 11.24 10.93 11.25
C ALA A 166 10.46 10.99 12.58
N LYS A 167 10.22 12.19 13.11
CA LYS A 167 9.34 12.39 14.27
C LYS A 167 7.91 11.94 13.97
N LEU A 168 7.38 12.27 12.79
CA LEU A 168 6.03 11.85 12.39
C LEU A 168 5.96 10.32 12.20
N CYS A 169 6.96 9.68 11.59
CA CYS A 169 7.02 8.22 11.51
C CYS A 169 7.02 7.57 12.91
N TRP A 170 7.79 8.12 13.85
CA TRP A 170 7.82 7.62 15.22
C TRP A 170 6.45 7.70 15.91
N VAL A 171 5.77 8.84 15.75
CA VAL A 171 4.42 9.10 16.30
C VAL A 171 3.35 8.24 15.62
N ALA A 172 3.50 7.97 14.32
CA ALA A 172 2.61 7.12 13.54
C ALA A 172 2.65 5.65 13.99
N GLY A 173 3.73 5.22 14.65
CA GLY A 173 3.80 3.92 15.32
C GLY A 173 4.81 2.94 14.75
N PHE A 174 5.60 3.32 13.74
CA PHE A 174 6.67 2.48 13.20
C PHE A 174 7.62 2.01 14.31
N ASP A 175 7.89 0.71 14.39
CA ASP A 175 8.62 0.10 15.50
C ASP A 175 10.10 0.50 15.51
N TRP A 176 10.65 0.78 14.33
CA TRP A 176 11.98 1.32 14.15
C TRP A 176 11.98 2.42 13.09
N VAL A 177 12.63 3.55 13.38
CA VAL A 177 12.75 4.69 12.48
C VAL A 177 14.20 5.12 12.45
N PHE A 178 14.75 5.37 11.28
CA PHE A 178 16.11 5.81 11.05
C PHE A 178 16.10 7.02 10.12
N ASN A 179 16.63 8.15 10.62
CA ASN A 179 16.89 9.32 9.78
C ASN A 179 18.18 9.04 9.01
N GLU A 180 18.05 8.32 7.90
CA GLU A 180 19.16 7.83 7.11
C GLU A 180 19.80 9.00 6.35
N ASN A 181 21.01 9.34 6.77
CA ASN A 181 21.86 10.30 6.07
C ASN A 181 23.23 9.66 5.88
N LYS A 182 23.30 8.72 4.92
CA LYS A 182 24.54 8.10 4.49
C LYS A 182 24.74 8.36 3.01
N ARG A 183 25.84 9.06 2.69
CA ARG A 183 26.50 9.17 1.38
C ARG A 183 25.58 8.90 0.17
N GLY A 184 24.67 9.84 -0.11
CA GLY A 184 23.88 9.86 -1.36
C GLY A 184 22.48 9.26 -1.29
N ALA A 185 22.06 8.71 -0.14
CA ALA A 185 20.67 8.32 0.12
C ALA A 185 20.17 9.08 1.36
N GLU A 186 19.42 10.16 1.13
CA GLU A 186 18.82 10.99 2.17
C GLU A 186 17.32 10.72 2.23
N HIS A 187 16.91 9.82 3.14
CA HIS A 187 15.51 9.48 3.38
C HIS A 187 15.29 9.09 4.84
N VAL A 188 14.03 8.97 5.25
CA VAL A 188 13.66 8.33 6.50
C VAL A 188 13.34 6.88 6.20
N HIS A 189 14.16 5.97 6.70
CA HIS A 189 13.85 4.55 6.71
C HIS A 189 12.99 4.24 7.92
N CYS A 190 11.90 3.50 7.77
CA CYS A 190 11.09 3.06 8.89
C CYS A 190 10.54 1.66 8.67
N SER A 191 10.43 0.87 9.75
CA SER A 191 9.95 -0.50 9.68
C SER A 191 9.07 -0.88 10.85
N SER A 192 8.31 -1.95 10.67
CA SER A 192 7.39 -2.48 11.67
C SER A 192 7.56 -3.98 11.88
N ARG A 193 7.16 -4.43 13.07
CA ARG A 193 6.98 -5.84 13.37
C ARG A 193 5.94 -6.45 12.44
N ALA A 194 6.15 -7.69 12.06
CA ALA A 194 5.06 -8.48 11.50
C ALA A 194 3.95 -8.51 12.56
N SER A 195 2.79 -7.91 12.26
CA SER A 195 1.63 -7.93 13.15
C SER A 195 1.41 -9.35 13.65
N GLU A 196 1.20 -9.53 14.96
CA GLU A 196 0.93 -10.87 15.49
C GLU A 196 -0.22 -11.49 14.71
N ARG A 197 0.01 -12.71 14.20
CA ARG A 197 -1.02 -13.52 13.56
C ARG A 197 -2.23 -13.50 14.50
N SER A 198 -3.31 -12.85 14.10
CA SER A 198 -4.61 -13.14 14.70
C SER A 198 -4.88 -14.60 14.35
N GLN A 199 -4.61 -15.48 15.30
CA GLN A 199 -4.91 -16.91 15.19
C GLN A 199 -6.41 -17.11 14.99
#